data_AF-A0A2G6JA18-F1
#
_entry.id   AF-A0A2G6JA18-F1
#
_cell.length_a   1.000
_cell.length_b   1.000
_cell.length_c   1.000
_cell.angle_alpha   90.00
_cell.angle_beta   90.00
_cell.angle_gamma   90.00
#
_symmetry.space_group_name_H-M   'P 1'
#
loop_
_entity.id
_entity.type
_entity.pdbx_description
1 polymer ?
#
loop_
_entity_poly.entity_id
_entity_poly.type
_entity_poly.pdbx_seq_one_letter_code
_entity_poly.pdbx_strand_id
1 'polypeptide(L)'
;MAAHARTVEALTLALDIGRLVVDKVYDGDASRIGSVTEPTRFAGICGRHRAPSPQVLNRAARLWALAVVLDDPAAVRRLGLASLRTVVDLPTPTAHSLLIKARDRRWNLKRLKKAAEARLARVAG
;
A
#
# COMPACT_ATOMS: atom_id res chain seq x y z
N MET A 1 7.25 18.22 16.03
CA MET A 1 7.56 16.79 16.22
C MET A 1 6.32 15.89 16.36
N ALA A 2 5.23 16.33 17.01
CA ALA A 2 4.02 15.51 17.21
C ALA A 2 3.33 15.02 15.90
N ALA A 3 3.34 15.80 14.83
CA ALA A 3 2.71 15.42 13.55
C ALA A 3 3.41 14.24 12.86
N HIS A 4 4.73 14.13 13.01
CA HIS A 4 5.50 13.03 12.43
C HIS A 4 5.20 11.71 13.16
N ALA A 5 5.16 11.74 14.49
CA ALA A 5 4.82 10.57 15.31
C ALA A 5 3.41 10.03 15.01
N ARG A 6 2.39 10.90 14.95
CA ARG A 6 1.02 10.51 14.58
C ARG A 6 0.94 9.92 13.17
N THR A 7 1.78 10.38 12.25
CA THR A 7 1.81 9.87 10.87
C THR A 7 2.44 8.47 10.79
N VAL A 8 3.41 8.18 11.66
CA VAL A 8 4.02 6.85 11.77
C VAL A 8 3.04 5.86 12.38
N GLU A 9 2.39 6.21 13.49
CA GLU A 9 1.39 5.36 14.17
C GLU A 9 0.20 5.03 13.26
N ALA A 10 -0.36 6.02 12.58
CA ALA A 10 -1.47 5.82 11.65
C ALA A 10 -1.11 4.86 10.49
N LEU A 11 0.18 4.82 10.10
CA LEU A 11 0.62 3.95 9.02
C LEU A 11 1.03 2.56 9.49
N THR A 12 1.65 2.42 10.66
CA THR A 12 1.80 1.11 11.31
C THR A 12 0.43 0.46 11.45
N LEU A 13 -0.56 1.21 11.93
CA LEU A 13 -1.94 0.76 12.00
C LEU A 13 -2.50 0.37 10.61
N ALA A 14 -2.21 1.16 9.56
CA ALA A 14 -2.64 0.82 8.20
C ALA A 14 -1.97 -0.46 7.65
N LEU A 15 -0.70 -0.72 7.99
CA LEU A 15 -0.02 -1.96 7.62
C LEU A 15 -0.54 -3.16 8.39
N ASP A 16 -0.83 -2.99 9.68
CA ASP A 16 -1.43 -4.04 10.50
C ASP A 16 -2.84 -4.39 10.02
N ILE A 17 -3.65 -3.38 9.70
CA ILE A 17 -4.96 -3.57 9.06
C ILE A 17 -4.76 -4.26 7.70
N GLY A 18 -3.80 -3.82 6.90
CA GLY A 18 -3.49 -4.42 5.60
C GLY A 18 -3.14 -5.90 5.69
N ARG A 19 -2.28 -6.27 6.65
CA ARG A 19 -1.94 -7.66 6.97
C ARG A 19 -3.17 -8.48 7.33
N LEU A 20 -3.98 -7.98 8.26
CA LEU A 20 -5.22 -8.64 8.69
C LEU A 20 -6.20 -8.84 7.54
N VAL A 21 -6.32 -7.84 6.66
CA VAL A 21 -7.15 -7.95 5.46
C VAL A 21 -6.61 -9.03 4.52
N VAL A 22 -5.30 -9.07 4.25
CA VAL A 22 -4.71 -10.11 3.41
C VAL A 22 -4.92 -11.50 3.99
N ASP A 23 -4.67 -11.67 5.28
CA ASP A 23 -4.85 -12.95 5.97
C ASP A 23 -6.32 -13.41 5.98
N LYS A 24 -7.27 -12.49 6.17
CA LYS A 24 -8.70 -12.83 6.38
C LYS A 24 -9.56 -12.82 5.12
N VAL A 25 -9.19 -12.03 4.11
CA VAL A 25 -9.99 -11.87 2.87
C VAL A 25 -9.37 -12.65 1.73
N TYR A 26 -8.04 -12.65 1.67
CA TYR A 26 -7.26 -13.18 0.56
C TYR A 26 -6.50 -14.47 0.93
N ASP A 27 -6.75 -15.03 2.13
CA ASP A 27 -6.14 -16.27 2.61
C ASP A 27 -4.60 -16.21 2.64
N GLY A 28 -4.03 -15.02 2.90
CA GLY A 28 -2.59 -14.77 2.88
C GLY A 28 -2.02 -14.48 1.48
N ASP A 29 -2.80 -14.63 0.41
CA ASP A 29 -2.34 -14.45 -0.96
C ASP A 29 -2.54 -13.01 -1.46
N ALA A 30 -1.50 -12.20 -1.33
CA ALA A 30 -1.49 -10.81 -1.80
C ALA A 30 -1.61 -10.66 -3.33
N SER A 31 -1.39 -11.72 -4.13
CA SER A 31 -1.53 -11.65 -5.59
C SER A 31 -3.00 -11.46 -6.03
N ARG A 32 -3.94 -11.81 -5.15
CA ARG A 32 -5.39 -11.67 -5.37
C ARG A 32 -5.92 -10.26 -5.11
N ILE A 33 -5.07 -9.35 -4.64
CA ILE A 33 -5.46 -7.96 -4.36
C ILE A 33 -5.73 -7.23 -5.69
N GLY A 34 -6.98 -6.81 -5.90
CA GLY A 34 -7.43 -6.14 -7.12
C GLY A 34 -8.13 -7.05 -8.14
N SER A 35 -8.06 -8.38 -7.98
CA SER A 35 -8.86 -9.33 -8.77
C SER A 35 -10.20 -9.66 -8.12
N VAL A 36 -10.32 -9.46 -6.80
CA VAL A 36 -11.54 -9.76 -6.04
C VAL A 36 -12.40 -8.51 -5.85
N THR A 37 -13.52 -8.44 -6.56
CA THR A 37 -14.65 -7.56 -6.24
C THR A 37 -15.53 -8.21 -5.17
N GLU A 38 -15.11 -8.22 -3.90
CA GLU A 38 -15.99 -8.74 -2.83
C GLU A 38 -16.11 -7.80 -1.63
N PRO A 39 -17.10 -6.90 -1.65
CA PRO A 39 -17.54 -6.12 -0.48
C PRO A 39 -17.95 -7.01 0.71
N THR A 40 -18.46 -8.22 0.43
CA THR A 40 -19.04 -9.14 1.41
C THR A 40 -18.01 -9.69 2.40
N ARG A 41 -16.79 -10.00 1.95
CA ARG A 41 -15.71 -10.47 2.83
C ARG A 41 -15.20 -9.38 3.77
N PHE A 42 -15.22 -8.12 3.34
CA PHE A 42 -14.80 -6.98 4.16
C PHE A 42 -15.75 -6.70 5.33
N ALA A 43 -17.06 -6.94 5.14
CA ALA A 43 -18.05 -6.77 6.20
C ALA A 43 -17.78 -7.69 7.41
N GLY A 44 -17.28 -8.91 7.16
CA GLY A 44 -16.93 -9.88 8.21
C GLY A 44 -15.76 -9.45 9.11
N ILE A 45 -14.89 -8.54 8.65
CA ILE A 45 -13.68 -8.12 9.39
C ILE A 45 -14.02 -7.16 10.54
N CYS A 46 -15.04 -6.32 10.38
CA CYS A 46 -15.27 -5.18 11.27
C CYS A 46 -16.31 -5.44 12.38
N GLY A 47 -16.95 -6.61 12.37
CA GLY A 47 -17.94 -6.99 13.38
C GLY A 47 -19.06 -5.94 13.52
N ARG A 48 -19.37 -5.53 14.77
CA ARG A 48 -20.44 -4.56 15.10
C ARG A 48 -20.00 -3.08 15.01
N HIS A 49 -18.74 -2.81 14.68
CA HIS A 49 -18.23 -1.45 14.58
C HIS A 49 -18.39 -0.90 13.17
N ARG A 50 -18.41 0.44 13.03
CA ARG A 50 -18.46 1.09 11.73
C ARG A 50 -17.23 0.69 10.92
N ALA A 51 -17.42 -0.24 9.99
CA ALA A 51 -16.36 -0.73 9.13
C ALA A 51 -15.75 0.42 8.32
N PRO A 52 -14.41 0.50 8.17
CA PRO A 52 -13.82 1.29 7.12
C PRO A 52 -14.39 0.85 5.77
N SER A 53 -14.53 1.78 4.83
CA SER A 53 -15.07 1.42 3.52
C SER A 53 -14.20 0.33 2.86
N PRO A 54 -14.78 -0.54 2.01
CA PRO A 54 -14.01 -1.55 1.28
C PRO A 54 -12.81 -0.95 0.51
N GLN A 55 -12.94 0.29 0.04
CA GLN A 55 -11.85 1.04 -0.60
C GLN A 55 -10.69 1.29 0.36
N VAL A 56 -10.96 1.67 1.61
CA VAL A 56 -9.92 1.89 2.64
C VAL A 56 -9.22 0.57 2.98
N LEU A 57 -9.99 -0.51 3.16
CA LEU A 57 -9.43 -1.83 3.47
C LEU A 57 -8.59 -2.39 2.32
N ASN A 58 -9.07 -2.23 1.08
CA ASN A 58 -8.31 -2.62 -0.11
C ASN A 58 -7.02 -1.78 -0.24
N ARG A 59 -7.08 -0.47 0.03
CA ARG A 59 -5.88 0.37 0.05
C ARG A 59 -4.88 -0.07 1.12
N ALA A 60 -5.35 -0.45 2.30
CA ALA A 60 -4.50 -0.98 3.37
C ALA A 60 -3.83 -2.30 2.95
N ALA A 61 -4.59 -3.24 2.37
CA ALA A 61 -4.06 -4.50 1.84
C ALA A 61 -2.98 -4.26 0.78
N ARG A 62 -3.22 -3.32 -0.16
CA ARG A 62 -2.24 -2.92 -1.18
C ARG A 62 -0.98 -2.35 -0.55
N LEU A 63 -1.09 -1.48 0.45
CA LEU A 63 0.08 -0.93 1.16
C LEU A 63 0.92 -2.04 1.80
N TRP A 64 0.27 -3.01 2.45
CA TRP A 64 0.96 -4.15 3.04
C TRP A 64 1.66 -5.00 1.98
N ALA A 65 0.98 -5.35 0.89
CA ALA A 65 1.57 -6.14 -0.19
C ALA A 65 2.81 -5.46 -0.81
N LEU A 66 2.73 -4.14 -1.04
CA LEU A 66 3.88 -3.35 -1.51
C LEU A 66 5.03 -3.33 -0.50
N ALA A 67 4.72 -3.31 0.80
CA ALA A 67 5.73 -3.34 1.86
C ALA A 67 6.42 -4.70 1.96
N VAL A 68 5.68 -5.81 1.79
CA VAL A 68 6.23 -7.17 1.79
C VAL A 68 7.17 -7.38 0.61
N VAL A 69 6.84 -6.88 -0.60
CA VAL A 69 7.72 -7.01 -1.77
C VAL A 69 9.04 -6.26 -1.64
N LEU A 70 9.13 -5.28 -0.74
CA LEU A 70 10.39 -4.62 -0.44
C LEU A 70 11.35 -5.49 0.38
N ASP A 71 10.86 -6.59 0.97
CA ASP A 71 11.57 -7.68 1.68
C ASP A 71 12.58 -7.24 2.75
N ASP A 72 12.56 -5.95 3.09
CA ASP A 72 13.51 -5.32 3.99
C ASP A 72 12.79 -4.22 4.78
N PRO A 73 12.57 -4.42 6.09
CA PRO A 73 12.06 -3.40 7.00
C PRO A 73 12.86 -2.09 6.96
N ALA A 74 14.17 -2.16 6.67
CA ALA A 74 15.02 -0.99 6.48
C ALA A 74 14.78 -0.30 5.13
N ALA A 75 14.44 -1.04 4.06
CA ALA A 75 14.01 -0.46 2.78
C ALA A 75 12.64 0.21 2.89
N VAL A 76 11.70 -0.38 3.64
CA VAL A 76 10.41 0.25 3.98
C VAL A 76 10.65 1.54 4.78
N ARG A 77 11.61 1.56 5.70
CA ARG A 77 12.03 2.78 6.43
C ARG A 77 12.75 3.82 5.55
N ARG A 78 13.60 3.40 4.59
CA ARG A 78 14.38 4.31 3.70
C ARG A 78 13.58 4.89 2.54
N LEU A 79 12.85 4.05 1.79
CA LEU A 79 11.87 4.54 0.83
C LEU A 79 10.79 5.33 1.57
N GLY A 80 10.47 4.90 2.78
CA GLY A 80 9.65 5.65 3.71
C GLY A 80 8.19 5.68 3.30
N LEU A 81 7.40 6.13 4.26
CA LEU A 81 5.94 6.22 4.24
C LEU A 81 5.41 7.03 3.06
N ALA A 82 6.13 8.09 2.68
CA ALA A 82 5.74 8.96 1.59
C ALA A 82 5.88 8.28 0.21
N SER A 83 6.86 7.39 0.05
CA SER A 83 7.07 6.66 -1.21
C SER A 83 5.97 5.65 -1.46
N LEU A 84 5.56 4.90 -0.43
CA LEU A 84 4.43 3.96 -0.52
C LEU A 84 3.13 4.68 -0.83
N ARG A 85 2.83 5.81 -0.16
CA ARG A 85 1.66 6.65 -0.47
C ARG A 85 1.68 7.22 -1.88
N THR A 86 2.85 7.45 -2.46
CA THR A 86 3.00 7.99 -3.82
C THR A 86 2.62 6.96 -4.89
N VAL A 87 2.80 5.67 -4.61
CA VAL A 87 2.58 4.59 -5.61
C VAL A 87 1.38 3.71 -5.33
N VAL A 88 0.77 3.80 -4.14
CA VAL A 88 -0.35 2.92 -3.72
C VAL A 88 -1.54 2.97 -4.69
N ASP A 89 -1.78 4.10 -5.34
CA ASP A 89 -2.90 4.29 -6.25
C ASP A 89 -2.59 3.76 -7.67
N LEU A 90 -1.32 3.47 -7.99
CA LEU A 90 -0.90 2.86 -9.27
C LEU A 90 -1.26 1.38 -9.33
N PRO A 91 -1.52 0.80 -10.53
CA PRO A 91 -1.67 -0.64 -10.69
C PRO A 91 -0.50 -1.41 -10.03
N THR A 92 -0.80 -2.49 -9.30
CA THR A 92 0.16 -3.24 -8.47
C THR A 92 1.47 -3.58 -9.20
N PRO A 93 1.45 -4.08 -10.46
CA PRO A 93 2.70 -4.36 -11.19
C PRO A 93 3.56 -3.10 -11.42
N THR A 94 2.91 -1.96 -11.68
CA THR A 94 3.58 -0.67 -11.90
C THR A 94 4.16 -0.13 -10.60
N ALA A 95 3.40 -0.21 -9.50
CA ALA A 95 3.85 0.19 -8.17
C ALA A 95 5.08 -0.62 -7.74
N HIS A 96 5.04 -1.96 -7.88
CA HIS A 96 6.20 -2.82 -7.62
C HIS A 96 7.43 -2.45 -8.45
N SER A 97 7.26 -2.31 -9.77
CA SER A 97 8.39 -1.97 -10.66
C SER A 97 9.04 -0.64 -10.28
N LEU A 98 8.24 0.35 -9.88
CA LEU A 98 8.75 1.65 -9.45
C LEU A 98 9.46 1.59 -8.09
N LEU A 99 8.91 0.83 -7.13
CA LEU A 99 9.52 0.65 -5.81
C LEU A 99 10.85 -0.09 -5.88
N ILE A 100 10.93 -1.17 -6.67
CA ILE A 100 12.18 -1.90 -6.91
C ILE A 100 13.21 -0.98 -7.56
N LYS A 101 12.84 -0.25 -8.63
CA LYS A 101 13.75 0.71 -9.27
C LYS A 101 14.20 1.81 -8.32
N ALA A 102 13.30 2.31 -7.47
CA ALA A 102 13.62 3.34 -6.49
C ALA A 102 14.58 2.82 -5.42
N ARG A 103 14.42 1.57 -4.97
CA ARG A 103 15.36 0.89 -4.06
C ARG A 103 16.73 0.74 -4.72
N ASP A 104 16.77 0.06 -5.87
CA ASP A 104 18.02 -0.35 -6.52
C ASP A 104 18.84 0.86 -6.99
N ARG A 105 18.16 1.92 -7.45
CA ARG A 105 18.79 3.17 -7.91
C ARG A 105 18.82 4.27 -6.86
N ARG A 106 18.47 3.97 -5.60
CA ARG A 106 18.45 4.91 -4.48
C ARG A 106 17.73 6.22 -4.80
N TRP A 107 16.54 6.14 -5.40
CA TRP A 107 15.75 7.32 -5.72
C TRP A 107 15.29 8.02 -4.45
N ASN A 108 15.36 9.35 -4.46
CA ASN A 108 14.65 10.15 -3.47
C ASN A 108 13.15 10.24 -3.82
N LEU A 109 12.35 10.66 -2.84
CA LEU A 109 10.90 10.78 -2.96
C LEU A 109 10.46 11.64 -4.16
N LYS A 110 11.17 12.74 -4.44
CA LYS A 110 10.85 13.65 -5.55
C LYS A 110 10.95 12.93 -6.91
N ARG A 111 11.99 12.12 -7.09
CA ARG A 111 12.19 11.34 -8.32
C ARG A 111 11.15 10.22 -8.46
N LEU A 112 10.80 9.56 -7.36
CA LEU A 112 9.73 8.56 -7.36
C LEU A 112 8.38 9.19 -7.71
N LYS A 113 8.05 10.33 -7.11
CA LYS A 113 6.80 11.08 -7.39
C LYS A 113 6.67 11.46 -8.86
N LYS A 114 7.73 12.03 -9.45
CA LYS A 114 7.75 12.37 -10.88
C LYS A 114 7.54 11.14 -11.77
N ALA A 115 8.11 9.99 -11.39
CA ALA A 115 7.96 8.75 -12.15
C ALA A 115 6.54 8.14 -12.01
N ALA A 116 5.94 8.23 -10.82
CA ALA A 116 4.57 7.81 -10.57
C ALA A 116 3.56 8.66 -11.34
N GLU A 117 3.70 9.99 -11.31
CA GLU A 117 2.88 10.94 -12.07
C GLU A 117 2.96 10.67 -13.58
N ALA A 118 4.17 10.46 -14.11
CA ALA A 118 4.36 10.12 -15.52
C ALA A 118 3.71 8.79 -15.93
N ARG A 119 3.48 7.86 -14.98
CA ARG A 119 2.76 6.62 -15.24
C ARG A 119 1.25 6.80 -15.15
N LEU A 120 0.75 7.57 -14.19
CA LEU A 120 -0.67 7.94 -14.12
C LEU A 120 -1.13 8.65 -15.40
N ALA A 121 -0.34 9.61 -15.89
CA ALA A 121 -0.65 10.36 -17.10
C ALA A 121 -0.77 9.48 -18.36
N ARG A 122 -0.07 8.34 -18.43
CA ARG A 122 -0.15 7.38 -19.55
C ARG A 122 -1.28 6.38 -19.44
N VAL A 123 -1.87 6.23 -18.26
CA VAL A 123 -3.01 5.32 -18.02
C VAL A 123 -4.33 6.08 -18.17
N ALA A 124 -4.30 7.41 -18.02
CA ALA A 124 -5.46 8.29 -18.13
C ALA A 124 -5.66 8.94 -19.51
N GLY A 125 -4.70 8.79 -20.43
CA GLY A 125 -4.79 9.22 -21.82
C GLY A 125 -4.79 8.03 -22.75
#